data_AF-A0A0Q5JB07-F1
#
_entry.id   AF-A0A0Q5JB07-F1
#
_cell.length_a   1.000
_cell.length_b   1.000
_cell.length_c   1.000
_cell.angle_alpha   90.00
_cell.angle_beta   90.00
_cell.angle_gamma   90.00
#
_symmetry.space_group_name_H-M   'P 1'
#
loop_
_entity.id
_entity.type
_entity.pdbx_description
1 polymer ?
#
loop_
_entity_poly.entity_id
_entity_poly.type
_entity_poly.pdbx_seq_one_letter_code
_entity_poly.pdbx_strand_id
1 'polypeptide(L)'
;MGQKVNPLGYRLGITTDHRSRWFADSTKPGQRYRDYVGEDVKIRKLMATGLERAGIAKVEIERTRDRVRVDIHTARPGIVIGRRGAEADRIRGELEKLTGKQVQLNILEVKNAEIEAQLVAQGIAEQLASRVSFRRAMRKGIQSAQRAGAKGIRVQVSGRLGGAEMSRTEFYREGRVPLHTLRANIDYGFFEARTTFGRIGVKVWVYKGDMTEKEFAREQATQPSRPARGPRTDRPGGERSDRGPRTGAPRRERSDAPEAAAPEAAAAPAATTPDSGTEA
;
A
#
# COMPACT_ATOMS: atom_id res chain seq x y z
N MET A 1 -10.07 25.87 11.98
CA MET A 1 -9.85 24.65 11.15
C MET A 1 -10.90 24.63 10.04
N GLY A 2 -10.48 24.86 8.79
CA GLY A 2 -11.42 24.93 7.66
C GLY A 2 -11.62 23.58 6.96
N GLN A 3 -12.77 23.42 6.31
CA GLN A 3 -13.02 22.29 5.42
C GLN A 3 -12.05 22.34 4.22
N LYS A 4 -11.56 21.18 3.78
CA LYS A 4 -10.66 21.06 2.62
C LYS A 4 -11.41 20.43 1.45
N VAL A 5 -11.20 20.96 0.25
CA VAL A 5 -11.81 20.46 -0.98
C VAL A 5 -11.20 19.10 -1.35
N ASN A 6 -11.97 18.21 -1.97
CA ASN A 6 -11.49 16.94 -2.49
C ASN A 6 -10.42 17.18 -3.59
N PRO A 7 -9.19 16.63 -3.46
CA PRO A 7 -8.12 16.85 -4.44
C PRO A 7 -8.45 16.42 -5.86
N LEU A 8 -9.19 15.32 -6.03
CA LEU A 8 -9.60 14.79 -7.34
C LEU A 8 -10.67 15.68 -7.97
N GLY A 9 -11.66 16.07 -7.19
CA GLY A 9 -12.73 16.97 -7.66
C GLY A 9 -12.21 18.34 -8.06
N TYR A 10 -11.26 18.88 -7.30
CA TYR A 10 -10.64 20.19 -7.57
C TYR A 10 -9.78 20.20 -8.86
N ARG A 11 -9.36 19.03 -9.34
CA ARG A 11 -8.45 18.87 -10.49
C ARG A 11 -9.12 18.29 -11.73
N LEU A 12 -10.43 18.05 -11.65
CA LEU A 12 -11.21 17.46 -12.74
C LEU A 12 -11.17 18.38 -13.97
N GLY A 13 -10.78 17.83 -15.12
CA GLY A 13 -10.66 18.58 -16.37
C GLY A 13 -9.34 19.35 -16.56
N ILE A 14 -8.43 19.31 -15.56
CA ILE A 14 -7.09 19.91 -15.67
C ILE A 14 -6.03 18.80 -15.68
N THR A 15 -5.83 18.11 -14.55
CA THR A 15 -4.86 17.01 -14.45
C THR A 15 -5.52 15.64 -14.40
N THR A 16 -6.75 15.57 -13.87
CA THR A 16 -7.50 14.33 -13.63
C THR A 16 -8.70 14.23 -14.56
N ASP A 17 -8.87 13.06 -15.16
CA ASP A 17 -10.00 12.75 -16.04
C ASP A 17 -11.23 12.23 -15.28
N HIS A 18 -12.39 12.28 -15.95
CA HIS A 18 -13.60 11.63 -15.46
C HIS A 18 -13.43 10.10 -15.40
N ARG A 19 -13.90 9.50 -14.31
CA ARG A 19 -13.93 8.02 -14.14
C ARG A 19 -15.06 7.35 -14.93
N SER A 20 -16.16 8.05 -15.15
CA SER A 20 -17.24 7.58 -16.03
C SER A 20 -17.26 8.48 -17.26
N ARG A 21 -17.13 7.90 -18.46
CA ARG A 21 -17.13 8.61 -19.74
C ARG A 21 -18.32 8.15 -20.58
N TRP A 22 -19.41 8.89 -20.49
CA TRP A 22 -20.60 8.67 -21.30
C TRP A 22 -21.45 9.93 -21.31
N PHE A 23 -22.33 10.02 -22.30
CA PHE A 23 -23.26 11.13 -22.47
C PHE A 23 -24.67 10.56 -22.59
N ALA A 24 -25.65 11.23 -21.97
CA ALA A 24 -27.05 10.82 -22.01
C ALA A 24 -27.95 12.05 -22.17
N ASP A 25 -28.61 12.13 -23.32
CA ASP A 25 -29.62 13.15 -23.66
C ASP A 25 -31.04 12.55 -23.77
N SER A 26 -31.16 11.24 -23.55
CA SER A 26 -32.42 10.55 -23.72
C SER A 26 -33.36 10.79 -22.54
N THR A 27 -34.58 11.22 -22.84
CA THR A 27 -35.67 11.37 -21.86
C THR A 27 -36.42 10.04 -21.62
N LYS A 28 -36.11 8.99 -22.40
CA LYS A 28 -36.73 7.67 -22.28
C LYS A 28 -36.37 7.01 -20.93
N PRO A 29 -37.33 6.47 -20.17
CA PRO A 29 -37.05 5.71 -18.95
C PRO A 29 -36.03 4.59 -19.21
N GLY A 30 -35.03 4.44 -18.33
CA GLY A 30 -33.93 3.49 -18.50
C GLY A 30 -32.77 3.98 -19.38
N GLN A 31 -32.90 5.15 -20.00
CA GLN A 31 -31.81 5.81 -20.74
C GLN A 31 -31.51 7.23 -20.21
N ARG A 32 -32.13 7.59 -19.08
CA ARG A 32 -31.93 8.88 -18.43
C ARG A 32 -30.59 8.90 -17.70
N TYR A 33 -30.04 10.10 -17.54
CA TYR A 33 -28.83 10.33 -16.76
C TYR A 33 -28.92 9.71 -15.35
N ARG A 34 -30.05 9.91 -14.65
CA ARG A 34 -30.28 9.36 -13.30
C ARG A 34 -30.17 7.83 -13.26
N ASP A 35 -30.72 7.16 -14.26
CA ASP A 35 -30.80 5.70 -14.29
C ASP A 35 -29.38 5.13 -14.50
N TYR A 36 -28.60 5.71 -15.43
CA TYR A 36 -27.19 5.33 -15.63
C TYR A 36 -26.29 5.63 -14.44
N VAL A 37 -26.49 6.75 -13.74
CA VAL A 37 -25.75 7.02 -12.48
C VAL A 37 -26.10 5.98 -11.43
N GLY A 38 -27.38 5.63 -11.29
CA GLY A 38 -27.83 4.59 -10.36
C GLY A 38 -27.20 3.22 -10.65
N GLU A 39 -27.10 2.86 -11.92
CA GLU A 39 -26.39 1.66 -12.36
C GLU A 39 -24.88 1.74 -12.08
N ASP A 40 -24.20 2.84 -12.42
CA ASP A 40 -22.76 3.02 -12.17
C ASP A 40 -22.40 2.87 -10.69
N VAL A 41 -23.23 3.39 -9.78
CA VAL A 41 -23.04 3.23 -8.33
C VAL A 41 -23.15 1.76 -7.91
N LYS A 42 -24.13 1.03 -8.46
CA LYS A 42 -24.30 -0.41 -8.18
C LYS A 42 -23.11 -1.22 -8.71
N ILE A 43 -22.65 -0.94 -9.93
CA ILE A 43 -21.47 -1.57 -10.54
C ILE A 43 -20.25 -1.37 -9.64
N ARG A 44 -19.97 -0.13 -9.23
CA ARG A 44 -18.82 0.17 -8.35
C ARG A 44 -18.92 -0.52 -6.99
N LYS A 45 -20.13 -0.60 -6.42
CA LYS A 45 -20.35 -1.30 -5.14
C LYS A 45 -20.13 -2.80 -5.25
N LEU A 46 -20.57 -3.42 -6.35
CA LEU A 46 -20.34 -4.85 -6.60
C LEU A 46 -18.84 -5.14 -6.75
N MET A 47 -18.13 -4.32 -7.55
CA MET A 47 -16.69 -4.43 -7.71
C MET A 47 -15.94 -4.29 -6.37
N ALA A 48 -16.36 -3.37 -5.50
CA ALA A 48 -15.72 -3.18 -4.21
C ALA A 48 -15.93 -4.35 -3.23
N THR A 49 -17.07 -5.05 -3.29
CA THR A 49 -17.44 -6.06 -2.28
C THR A 49 -16.91 -7.46 -2.60
N GLY A 50 -16.82 -7.83 -3.89
CA GLY A 50 -16.33 -9.16 -4.30
C GLY A 50 -14.82 -9.28 -4.49
N LEU A 51 -14.14 -8.15 -4.73
CA LEU A 51 -12.75 -8.13 -5.20
C LEU A 51 -11.80 -7.39 -4.25
N GLU A 52 -12.11 -7.33 -2.95
CA GLU A 52 -11.23 -6.70 -1.94
C GLU A 52 -9.80 -7.27 -2.05
N ARG A 53 -9.68 -8.59 -2.19
CA ARG A 53 -8.38 -9.27 -2.34
C ARG A 53 -7.65 -8.95 -3.65
N ALA A 54 -8.33 -8.48 -4.69
CA ALA A 54 -7.66 -8.11 -5.94
C ALA A 54 -6.90 -6.78 -5.80
N GLY A 55 -7.37 -5.88 -4.93
CA GLY A 55 -6.84 -4.53 -4.80
C GLY A 55 -7.17 -3.69 -6.03
N ILE A 56 -8.38 -3.16 -6.08
CA ILE A 56 -8.86 -2.32 -7.18
C ILE A 56 -8.43 -0.88 -6.92
N ALA A 57 -7.69 -0.29 -7.86
CA ALA A 57 -7.27 1.11 -7.79
C ALA A 57 -8.35 2.05 -8.35
N LYS A 58 -8.86 1.73 -9.55
CA LYS A 58 -9.81 2.55 -10.30
C LYS A 58 -10.75 1.65 -11.11
N VAL A 59 -12.01 2.06 -11.20
CA VAL A 59 -12.99 1.48 -12.12
C VAL A 59 -13.40 2.58 -13.08
N GLU A 60 -13.09 2.40 -14.35
CA GLU A 60 -13.53 3.28 -15.42
C GLU A 60 -14.74 2.66 -16.12
N ILE A 61 -15.75 3.48 -16.39
CA ILE A 61 -16.99 3.03 -17.02
C ILE A 61 -17.20 3.89 -18.26
N GLU A 62 -17.18 3.25 -19.41
CA GLU A 62 -17.56 3.86 -20.67
C GLU A 62 -18.88 3.25 -21.13
N ARG A 63 -19.83 4.07 -21.58
CA ARG A 63 -21.12 3.59 -22.05
C ARG A 63 -21.37 4.08 -23.47
N THR A 64 -21.75 3.13 -24.30
CA THR A 64 -22.45 3.38 -25.57
C THR A 64 -23.94 3.11 -25.34
N ARG A 65 -24.78 3.25 -26.37
CA ARG A 65 -26.24 3.05 -26.28
C ARG A 65 -26.59 1.66 -25.70
N ASP A 66 -26.00 0.61 -26.27
CA ASP A 66 -26.37 -0.80 -25.98
C ASP A 66 -25.27 -1.59 -25.25
N ARG A 67 -24.08 -1.00 -25.11
CA ARG A 67 -22.88 -1.65 -24.56
C ARG A 67 -22.29 -0.84 -23.43
N VAL A 68 -21.89 -1.54 -22.37
CA VAL A 68 -21.15 -0.97 -21.24
C VAL A 68 -19.76 -1.57 -21.23
N ARG A 69 -18.73 -0.73 -21.33
CA ARG A 69 -17.34 -1.13 -21.14
C ARG A 69 -16.91 -0.76 -19.73
N VAL A 70 -16.42 -1.75 -19.00
CA VAL A 70 -15.91 -1.58 -17.64
C VAL A 70 -14.43 -1.94 -17.63
N ASP A 71 -13.59 -0.93 -17.42
CA ASP A 71 -12.14 -1.09 -17.35
C ASP A 71 -11.70 -1.06 -15.87
N ILE A 72 -11.23 -2.21 -15.39
CA ILE A 72 -10.82 -2.40 -14.00
C ILE A 72 -9.31 -2.29 -13.91
N HIS A 73 -8.82 -1.29 -13.20
CA HIS A 73 -7.40 -1.15 -12.87
C HIS A 73 -7.12 -1.85 -11.55
N THR A 74 -6.32 -2.91 -11.58
CA THR A 74 -6.06 -3.78 -10.43
C THR A 74 -4.56 -4.01 -10.22
N ALA A 75 -4.15 -4.14 -8.96
CA ALA A 75 -2.81 -4.56 -8.60
C ALA A 75 -2.55 -6.05 -8.88
N ARG A 76 -3.60 -6.88 -8.82
CA ARG A 76 -3.51 -8.34 -8.95
C ARG A 76 -4.53 -8.83 -9.98
N PRO A 77 -4.23 -8.75 -11.29
CA PRO A 77 -5.16 -9.17 -12.34
C PRO A 77 -5.49 -10.66 -12.28
N GLY A 78 -4.56 -11.52 -11.86
CA GLY A 78 -4.78 -12.96 -11.77
C GLY A 78 -5.92 -13.37 -10.83
N ILE A 79 -6.18 -12.59 -9.76
CA ILE A 79 -7.30 -12.84 -8.84
C ILE A 79 -8.63 -12.48 -9.50
N VAL A 80 -8.66 -11.41 -10.30
CA VAL A 80 -9.87 -10.94 -11.00
C VAL A 80 -10.25 -11.87 -12.15
N ILE A 81 -9.27 -12.42 -12.86
CA ILE A 81 -9.49 -13.39 -13.95
C ILE A 81 -9.93 -14.75 -13.36
N GLY A 82 -9.29 -15.17 -12.28
CA GLY A 82 -9.54 -16.47 -11.64
C GLY A 82 -9.00 -17.65 -12.44
N ARG A 83 -9.30 -18.87 -11.98
CA ARG A 83 -8.83 -20.10 -12.64
C ARG A 83 -9.55 -20.26 -13.99
N ARG A 84 -8.79 -20.28 -15.09
CA ARG A 84 -9.31 -20.40 -16.46
C ARG A 84 -10.36 -19.33 -16.84
N GLY A 85 -10.32 -18.15 -16.23
CA GLY A 85 -11.27 -17.06 -16.54
C GLY A 85 -12.63 -17.15 -15.84
N ALA A 86 -12.87 -18.18 -15.02
CA ALA A 86 -14.18 -18.43 -14.41
C ALA A 86 -14.69 -17.29 -13.52
N GLU A 87 -13.79 -16.51 -12.90
CA GLU A 87 -14.19 -15.39 -12.06
C GLU A 87 -14.62 -14.18 -12.91
N ALA A 88 -13.86 -13.89 -13.97
CA ALA A 88 -14.20 -12.82 -14.91
C ALA A 88 -15.53 -13.07 -15.62
N ASP A 89 -15.83 -14.32 -15.98
CA ASP A 89 -17.11 -14.70 -16.58
C ASP A 89 -18.27 -14.58 -15.60
N ARG A 90 -18.06 -14.94 -14.33
CA ARG A 90 -19.08 -14.75 -13.27
C ARG A 90 -19.39 -13.27 -13.08
N ILE A 91 -18.36 -12.44 -12.95
CA ILE A 91 -18.50 -10.99 -12.79
C ILE A 91 -19.20 -10.39 -14.01
N ARG A 92 -18.85 -10.80 -15.22
CA ARG A 92 -19.54 -10.36 -16.44
C ARG A 92 -21.03 -10.72 -16.37
N GLY A 93 -21.38 -11.96 -16.00
CA GLY A 93 -22.77 -12.37 -15.88
C GLY A 93 -23.55 -11.61 -14.79
N GLU A 94 -22.92 -11.26 -13.68
CA GLU A 94 -23.52 -10.41 -12.64
C GLU A 94 -23.74 -8.96 -13.12
N LEU A 95 -22.78 -8.41 -13.86
CA LEU A 95 -22.89 -7.07 -14.43
C LEU A 95 -23.97 -7.01 -15.53
N GLU A 96 -24.10 -8.04 -16.36
CA GLU A 96 -25.15 -8.15 -17.37
C GLU A 96 -26.54 -8.25 -16.71
N LYS A 97 -26.68 -9.03 -15.63
CA LYS A 97 -27.93 -9.10 -14.86
C LYS A 97 -28.31 -7.76 -14.23
N LEU A 98 -27.34 -6.96 -13.79
CA LEU A 98 -27.59 -5.65 -13.18
C LEU A 98 -27.95 -4.57 -14.19
N THR A 99 -27.34 -4.60 -15.38
CA THR A 99 -27.48 -3.55 -16.40
C THR A 99 -28.50 -3.88 -17.48
N GLY A 100 -28.82 -5.16 -17.69
CA GLY A 100 -29.67 -5.61 -18.80
C GLY A 100 -29.08 -5.33 -20.18
N LYS A 101 -27.78 -5.02 -20.25
CA LYS A 101 -27.04 -4.66 -21.46
C LYS A 101 -25.82 -5.56 -21.62
N GLN A 102 -25.26 -5.60 -22.82
CA GLN A 102 -24.02 -6.36 -23.05
C GLN A 102 -22.83 -5.64 -22.40
N VAL A 103 -22.09 -6.36 -21.55
CA VAL A 103 -20.96 -5.79 -20.81
C VAL A 103 -19.63 -6.32 -21.34
N GLN A 104 -18.75 -5.41 -21.74
CA GLN A 104 -17.35 -5.71 -22.04
C GLN A 104 -16.50 -5.38 -20.81
N LEU A 105 -15.90 -6.41 -20.20
CA LEU A 105 -15.03 -6.27 -19.03
C LEU A 105 -13.57 -6.36 -19.46
N ASN A 106 -12.82 -5.28 -19.25
CA ASN A 106 -11.37 -5.25 -19.47
C ASN A 106 -10.65 -5.15 -18.12
N ILE A 107 -9.59 -5.94 -17.97
CA ILE A 107 -8.79 -5.98 -16.75
C ILE A 107 -7.42 -5.42 -17.10
N LEU A 108 -7.09 -4.28 -16.50
CA LEU A 108 -5.83 -3.56 -16.71
C LEU A 108 -4.96 -3.68 -15.46
N GLU A 109 -3.71 -4.03 -15.67
CA GLU A 109 -2.72 -4.13 -14.59
C GLU A 109 -2.18 -2.74 -14.22
N VAL A 110 -2.14 -2.46 -12.93
CA VAL A 110 -1.45 -1.28 -12.39
C VAL A 110 0.03 -1.60 -12.28
N LYS A 111 0.86 -0.91 -13.07
CA LYS A 111 2.32 -1.12 -13.09
C LYS A 111 2.98 -0.96 -11.71
N ASN A 112 2.65 0.11 -10.99
CA ASN A 112 3.24 0.45 -9.70
C ASN A 112 2.15 0.63 -8.63
N ALA A 113 1.77 -0.46 -7.96
CA ALA A 113 0.74 -0.45 -6.92
C ALA A 113 1.07 0.45 -5.71
N GLU A 114 2.36 0.64 -5.40
CA GLU A 114 2.82 1.44 -4.25
C GLU A 114 2.69 2.96 -4.45
N ILE A 115 2.44 3.43 -5.69
CA ILE A 115 2.24 4.86 -6.01
C ILE A 115 0.73 5.20 -6.05
N GLU A 116 -0.14 4.21 -6.29
CA GLU A 116 -1.58 4.43 -6.34
C GLU A 116 -2.16 4.64 -4.94
N ALA A 117 -2.74 5.81 -4.70
CA ALA A 117 -3.16 6.24 -3.37
C ALA A 117 -4.24 5.32 -2.77
N GLN A 118 -5.15 4.81 -3.61
CA GLN A 118 -6.21 3.90 -3.17
C GLN A 118 -5.65 2.56 -2.68
N LEU A 119 -4.65 2.01 -3.37
CA LEU A 119 -4.03 0.74 -3.00
C LEU A 119 -3.18 0.86 -1.74
N VAL A 120 -2.44 1.98 -1.61
CA VAL A 120 -1.71 2.30 -0.39
C VAL A 120 -2.67 2.45 0.81
N ALA A 121 -3.79 3.15 0.62
CA ALA A 121 -4.80 3.31 1.66
C ALA A 121 -5.39 1.96 2.10
N GLN A 122 -5.73 1.10 1.14
CA GLN A 122 -6.23 -0.25 1.40
C GLN A 122 -5.17 -1.08 2.15
N GLY A 123 -3.91 -1.09 1.71
CA GLY A 123 -2.85 -1.87 2.35
C GLY A 123 -2.55 -1.42 3.79
N ILE A 124 -2.66 -0.13 4.08
CA ILE A 124 -2.55 0.39 5.45
C ILE A 124 -3.77 -0.04 6.28
N ALA A 125 -4.98 0.04 5.71
CA ALA A 125 -6.20 -0.36 6.41
C ALA A 125 -6.22 -1.85 6.76
N GLU A 126 -5.75 -2.71 5.84
CA GLU A 126 -5.59 -4.14 6.09
C GLU A 126 -4.61 -4.40 7.24
N GLN A 127 -3.48 -3.70 7.29
CA GLN A 127 -2.51 -3.81 8.40
C GLN A 127 -3.11 -3.36 9.73
N LEU A 128 -3.92 -2.30 9.74
CA LEU A 128 -4.64 -1.84 10.93
C LEU A 128 -5.69 -2.87 11.40
N ALA A 129 -6.39 -3.53 10.46
CA ALA A 129 -7.32 -4.61 10.77
C ALA A 129 -6.61 -5.83 11.36
N SER A 130 -5.39 -6.14 10.89
CA SER A 130 -4.49 -7.15 11.46
C SER A 130 -3.80 -6.73 12.75
N ARG A 131 -4.24 -5.63 13.40
CA ARG A 131 -3.72 -5.12 14.69
C ARG A 131 -2.24 -4.69 14.67
N VAL A 132 -1.70 -4.35 13.51
CA VAL A 132 -0.36 -3.76 13.42
C VAL A 132 -0.40 -2.34 13.99
N SER A 133 0.67 -1.93 14.69
CA SER A 133 0.81 -0.55 15.17
C SER A 133 0.61 0.45 14.03
N PHE A 134 -0.31 1.39 14.22
CA PHE A 134 -0.69 2.38 13.22
C PHE A 134 0.49 3.25 12.75
N ARG A 135 1.43 3.58 13.66
CA ARG A 135 2.67 4.28 13.31
C ARG A 135 3.55 3.47 12.37
N ARG A 136 3.67 2.16 12.62
CA ARG A 136 4.45 1.24 11.77
C ARG A 136 3.80 1.09 10.40
N ALA A 137 2.49 0.89 10.35
CA ALA A 137 1.75 0.75 9.10
C ALA A 137 1.88 2.00 8.21
N MET A 138 1.72 3.20 8.79
CA MET A 138 1.90 4.46 8.06
C MET A 138 3.33 4.65 7.55
N ARG A 139 4.35 4.47 8.41
CA ARG A 139 5.75 4.61 7.99
C ARG A 139 6.11 3.63 6.88
N LYS A 140 5.64 2.38 6.97
CA LYS A 140 5.85 1.37 5.92
C LYS A 140 5.24 1.82 4.59
N GLY A 141 3.99 2.28 4.59
CA GLY A 141 3.31 2.77 3.38
C GLY A 141 4.02 3.98 2.76
N ILE A 142 4.44 4.94 3.59
CA ILE A 142 5.19 6.12 3.14
C ILE A 142 6.52 5.71 2.47
N GLN A 143 7.30 4.87 3.14
CA GLN A 143 8.59 4.44 2.61
C GLN A 143 8.45 3.62 1.33
N SER A 144 7.42 2.78 1.20
CA SER A 144 7.18 2.03 -0.04
C SER A 144 6.81 2.95 -1.20
N ALA A 145 5.94 3.94 -0.99
CA ALA A 145 5.61 4.92 -2.02
C ALA A 145 6.82 5.76 -2.43
N GLN A 146 7.66 6.18 -1.47
CA GLN A 146 8.88 6.94 -1.74
C GLN A 146 9.90 6.11 -2.54
N ARG A 147 10.07 4.81 -2.19
CA ARG A 147 10.91 3.87 -2.95
C ARG A 147 10.42 3.63 -4.37
N ALA A 148 9.10 3.67 -4.58
CA ALA A 148 8.49 3.55 -5.90
C ALA A 148 8.61 4.83 -6.75
N GLY A 149 9.14 5.94 -6.19
CA GLY A 149 9.39 7.17 -6.93
C GLY A 149 8.33 8.27 -6.75
N ALA A 150 7.47 8.17 -5.74
CA ALA A 150 6.58 9.28 -5.39
C ALA A 150 7.41 10.52 -4.97
N LYS A 151 7.04 11.70 -5.48
CA LYS A 151 7.70 12.98 -5.14
C LYS A 151 7.28 13.50 -3.75
N GLY A 152 6.16 13.00 -3.25
CA GLY A 152 5.75 13.18 -1.87
C GLY A 152 4.49 12.39 -1.56
N ILE A 153 4.31 12.11 -0.28
CA ILE A 153 3.16 11.37 0.22
C ILE A 153 2.72 11.94 1.57
N ARG A 154 1.41 12.05 1.76
CA ARG A 154 0.80 12.33 3.06
C ARG A 154 -0.15 11.20 3.38
N VAL A 155 -0.06 10.67 4.59
CA VAL A 155 -0.98 9.67 5.11
C VAL A 155 -1.62 10.25 6.37
N GLN A 156 -2.94 10.17 6.47
CA GLN A 156 -3.71 10.58 7.63
C GLN A 156 -4.61 9.43 8.06
N VAL A 157 -4.57 9.12 9.35
CA VAL A 157 -5.38 8.07 9.95
C VAL A 157 -6.20 8.71 11.07
N SER A 158 -7.51 8.47 11.06
CA SER A 158 -8.45 9.04 12.02
C SER A 158 -9.34 7.96 12.62
N GLY A 159 -9.47 7.96 13.94
CA GLY A 159 -10.33 7.02 14.68
C GLY A 159 -9.76 6.67 16.04
N ARG A 160 -10.17 5.53 16.59
CA ARG A 160 -9.69 4.98 17.87
C ARG A 160 -8.33 4.29 17.69
N LEU A 161 -7.29 5.09 17.49
CA LEU A 161 -5.96 4.60 17.14
C LEU A 161 -5.33 3.79 18.27
N GLY A 162 -5.05 2.51 18.02
CA GLY A 162 -4.45 1.61 19.02
C GLY A 162 -5.41 1.16 20.12
N GLY A 163 -6.73 1.29 19.91
CA GLY A 163 -7.74 0.90 20.91
C GLY A 163 -8.04 1.95 21.97
N ALA A 164 -7.52 3.18 21.81
CA ALA A 164 -7.85 4.29 22.69
C ALA A 164 -9.38 4.54 22.75
N GLU A 165 -9.85 5.03 23.89
CA GLU A 165 -11.27 5.34 24.10
C GLU A 165 -11.71 6.53 23.23
N MET A 166 -10.95 7.62 23.25
CA MET A 166 -11.19 8.79 22.41
C MET A 166 -10.55 8.66 21.03
N SER A 167 -11.30 9.08 20.00
CA SER A 167 -10.78 9.15 18.64
C SER A 167 -9.80 10.31 18.49
N ARG A 168 -8.69 10.06 17.78
CA ARG A 168 -7.72 11.10 17.39
C ARG A 168 -7.38 10.98 15.91
N THR A 169 -6.83 12.05 15.37
CA THR A 169 -6.32 12.09 14.00
C THR A 169 -4.82 12.31 14.04
N GLU A 170 -4.06 11.40 13.44
CA GLU A 170 -2.63 11.54 13.24
C GLU A 170 -2.31 11.55 11.75
N PHE A 171 -1.32 12.35 11.35
CA PHE A 171 -0.85 12.38 9.99
C PHE A 171 0.67 12.41 9.94
N TYR A 172 1.21 11.76 8.92
CA TYR A 172 2.62 11.83 8.57
C TYR A 172 2.73 12.29 7.11
N ARG A 173 3.74 13.10 6.83
CA ARG A 173 4.02 13.62 5.49
C ARG A 173 5.51 13.52 5.22
N GLU A 174 5.84 13.03 4.03
CA GLU A 174 7.21 12.97 3.52
C GLU A 174 7.23 13.57 2.11
N GLY A 175 8.29 14.32 1.79
CA GLY A 175 8.39 15.03 0.51
C GLY A 175 7.38 16.18 0.33
N ARG A 176 7.13 16.53 -0.93
CA ARG A 176 6.29 17.68 -1.31
C ARG A 176 4.87 17.22 -1.67
N VAL A 177 3.84 17.84 -1.07
CA VAL A 177 2.43 17.60 -1.42
C VAL A 177 1.71 18.95 -1.59
N PRO A 178 1.78 19.58 -2.77
CA PRO A 178 1.26 20.92 -2.99
C PRO A 178 -0.24 20.91 -3.34
N LEU A 179 -1.10 20.84 -2.32
CA LEU A 179 -2.55 20.70 -2.51
C LEU A 179 -3.22 21.89 -3.22
N HIS A 180 -2.64 23.08 -3.13
CA HIS A 180 -3.16 24.31 -3.74
C HIS A 180 -2.79 24.44 -5.23
N THR A 181 -1.77 23.73 -5.68
CA THR A 181 -1.31 23.81 -7.07
C THR A 181 -2.19 22.91 -7.96
N LEU A 182 -2.89 23.49 -8.93
CA LEU A 182 -3.78 22.76 -9.83
C LEU A 182 -3.02 21.84 -10.80
N ARG A 183 -1.87 22.28 -11.32
CA ARG A 183 -1.01 21.48 -12.21
C ARG A 183 -0.35 20.27 -11.52
N ALA A 184 -0.41 20.19 -10.19
CA ALA A 184 0.21 19.10 -9.46
C ALA A 184 -0.69 17.86 -9.54
N ASN A 185 -0.15 16.76 -10.09
CA ASN A 185 -0.79 15.45 -10.10
C ASN A 185 -0.78 14.86 -8.70
N ILE A 186 -1.92 14.96 -8.04
CA ILE A 186 -2.13 14.44 -6.69
C ILE A 186 -3.25 13.41 -6.75
N ASP A 187 -2.85 12.17 -6.52
CA ASP A 187 -3.78 11.07 -6.35
C ASP A 187 -4.27 11.02 -4.90
N TYR A 188 -5.52 10.64 -4.71
CA TYR A 188 -6.18 10.58 -3.41
C TYR A 188 -6.91 9.25 -3.23
N GLY A 189 -6.58 8.56 -2.14
CA GLY A 189 -7.19 7.31 -1.75
C GLY A 189 -7.86 7.43 -0.38
N PHE A 190 -9.02 6.79 -0.25
CA PHE A 190 -9.71 6.65 1.03
C PHE A 190 -10.15 5.21 1.22
N PHE A 191 -9.85 4.67 2.40
CA PHE A 191 -10.31 3.34 2.79
C PHE A 191 -10.61 3.29 4.29
N GLU A 192 -11.61 2.50 4.67
CA GLU A 192 -12.01 2.31 6.06
C GLU A 192 -11.54 0.94 6.56
N ALA A 193 -10.72 0.93 7.60
CA ALA A 193 -10.35 -0.29 8.30
C ALA A 193 -11.46 -0.70 9.26
N ARG A 194 -11.93 -1.94 9.15
CA ARG A 194 -12.86 -2.56 10.10
C ARG A 194 -12.05 -3.19 11.22
N THR A 195 -12.09 -2.57 12.40
CA THR A 195 -11.39 -3.07 13.59
C THR A 195 -12.40 -3.45 14.67
N THR A 196 -11.95 -4.18 15.69
CA THR A 196 -12.79 -4.57 16.84
C THR A 196 -13.34 -3.37 17.61
N PHE A 197 -12.60 -2.26 17.64
CA PHE A 197 -12.95 -1.06 18.40
C PHE A 197 -13.76 -0.04 17.58
N GLY A 198 -14.08 -0.36 16.33
CA GLY A 198 -14.83 0.51 15.42
C GLY A 198 -14.16 0.66 14.06
N ARG A 199 -14.46 1.77 13.38
CA ARG A 199 -13.91 2.10 12.06
C ARG A 199 -12.78 3.10 12.18
N ILE A 200 -11.69 2.83 11.47
CA ILE A 200 -10.55 3.75 11.35
C ILE A 200 -10.48 4.19 9.89
N GLY A 201 -10.59 5.49 9.65
CA GLY A 201 -10.46 6.07 8.32
C GLY A 201 -9.00 6.31 7.95
N VAL A 202 -8.59 5.83 6.78
CA VAL A 202 -7.25 6.06 6.22
C VAL A 202 -7.39 6.90 4.96
N LYS A 203 -6.76 8.09 4.96
CA LYS A 203 -6.69 9.02 3.82
C LYS A 203 -5.25 9.13 3.37
N VAL A 204 -5.01 8.96 2.07
CA VAL A 204 -3.67 9.01 1.47
C VAL A 204 -3.69 10.01 0.32
N TRP A 205 -2.66 10.85 0.26
CA TRP A 205 -2.37 11.74 -0.85
C TRP A 205 -0.99 11.39 -1.40
N VAL A 206 -0.89 11.12 -2.69
CA VAL A 206 0.38 10.83 -3.36
C VAL A 206 0.62 11.86 -4.45
N TYR A 207 1.74 12.56 -4.39
CA TYR A 207 2.17 13.51 -5.39
C TYR A 207 3.10 12.83 -6.40
N LYS A 208 2.65 12.77 -7.66
CA LYS A 208 3.34 12.09 -8.76
C LYS A 208 4.18 13.07 -9.61
N GLY A 209 3.91 14.37 -9.55
CA GLY A 209 4.63 15.42 -10.30
C GLY A 209 3.73 16.50 -10.86
N ASP A 210 4.32 17.50 -11.50
CA ASP A 210 3.61 18.58 -12.20
C ASP A 210 3.33 18.18 -13.66
N MET A 211 2.56 17.10 -13.86
CA MET A 211 2.24 16.51 -15.18
C MET A 211 0.79 16.01 -15.19
N THR A 212 0.18 15.87 -16.35
CA THR A 212 -1.18 15.32 -16.46
C THR A 212 -1.19 13.81 -16.15
N GLU A 213 -2.32 13.24 -15.69
CA GLU A 213 -2.44 11.79 -15.49
C GLU A 213 -2.06 10.98 -16.73
N LYS A 214 -2.45 11.45 -17.94
CA LYS A 214 -2.13 10.80 -19.22
C LYS A 214 -0.63 10.80 -19.52
N GLU A 215 0.03 11.90 -19.24
CA GLU A 215 1.48 12.06 -19.45
C GLU A 215 2.24 11.15 -18.50
N PHE A 216 1.86 11.13 -17.23
CA PHE A 216 2.44 10.23 -16.24
C PHE A 216 2.23 8.75 -16.58
N ALA A 217 1.04 8.38 -17.07
CA ALA A 217 0.76 7.02 -17.52
C ALA A 217 1.61 6.63 -18.75
N ARG A 218 1.83 7.58 -19.68
CA ARG A 218 2.72 7.37 -20.84
C ARG A 218 4.18 7.23 -20.41
N GLU A 219 4.67 8.06 -19.50
CA GLU A 219 6.03 7.93 -18.97
C GLU A 219 6.25 6.57 -18.29
N GLN A 220 5.28 6.12 -17.48
CA GLN A 220 5.32 4.76 -16.92
C GLN A 220 5.19 3.68 -18.00
N ALA A 221 4.54 3.95 -19.13
CA ALA A 221 4.47 3.04 -20.27
C ALA A 221 5.84 2.89 -20.96
N THR A 222 6.54 4.01 -21.15
CA THR A 222 7.81 4.11 -21.86
C THR A 222 9.03 3.74 -21.02
N GLN A 223 8.96 3.88 -19.69
CA GLN A 223 10.05 3.43 -18.82
C GLN A 223 10.28 1.92 -18.98
N PRO A 224 11.49 1.49 -19.40
CA PRO A 224 11.79 0.07 -19.51
C PRO A 224 11.74 -0.52 -18.11
N SER A 225 11.02 -1.64 -17.96
CA SER A 225 11.09 -2.49 -16.78
C SER A 225 12.56 -2.73 -16.49
N ARG A 226 13.07 -2.20 -15.35
CA ARG A 226 14.47 -2.38 -14.94
C ARG A 226 14.86 -3.84 -15.18
N PRO A 227 15.94 -4.13 -15.93
CA PRO A 227 16.35 -5.50 -16.16
C PRO A 227 16.55 -6.16 -14.79
N ALA A 228 15.89 -7.30 -14.60
CA ALA A 228 16.16 -8.17 -13.48
C ALA A 228 17.68 -8.31 -13.39
N ARG A 229 18.24 -7.97 -12.22
CA ARG A 229 19.66 -8.09 -11.90
C ARG A 229 20.12 -9.45 -12.43
N GLY A 230 20.93 -9.45 -13.48
CA GLY A 230 21.31 -10.67 -14.19
C GLY A 230 21.90 -11.71 -13.23
N PRO A 231 21.85 -13.00 -13.57
CA PRO A 231 22.49 -14.04 -12.77
C PRO A 231 23.93 -13.63 -12.54
N ARG A 232 24.38 -13.57 -11.28
CA ARG A 232 25.80 -13.45 -10.97
C ARG A 232 26.47 -14.63 -11.66
N THR A 233 27.17 -14.37 -12.76
CA THR A 233 27.97 -15.39 -13.43
C THR A 233 29.05 -15.78 -12.43
N ASP A 234 28.95 -16.99 -11.89
CA ASP A 234 30.01 -17.63 -11.13
C ASP A 234 31.25 -17.67 -12.02
N ARG A 235 32.24 -16.84 -11.69
CA ARG A 235 33.51 -16.81 -12.39
C ARG A 235 34.29 -18.06 -11.96
N PRO A 236 34.62 -18.99 -12.88
CA PRO A 236 35.44 -20.14 -12.52
C PRO A 236 36.83 -19.67 -12.11
N GLY A 237 37.32 -20.22 -11.00
CA GLY A 237 38.66 -19.95 -10.49
C GLY A 237 39.71 -20.30 -11.55
N GLY A 238 40.42 -19.27 -12.03
CA GLY A 238 41.60 -19.42 -12.86
C GLY A 238 42.83 -19.68 -11.99
N GLU A 239 43.56 -20.71 -12.35
CA GLU A 239 44.82 -21.19 -11.78
C GLU A 239 45.92 -20.13 -11.62
N ARG A 240 46.62 -20.27 -10.49
CA ARG A 240 48.08 -20.19 -10.26
C ARG A 240 48.91 -19.31 -11.18
N SER A 241 49.55 -18.29 -10.60
CA SER A 241 50.95 -17.98 -10.90
C SER A 241 51.67 -17.40 -9.68
N ASP A 242 52.86 -17.95 -9.46
CA ASP A 242 53.85 -17.70 -8.42
C ASP A 242 54.25 -16.23 -8.21
N ARG A 243 54.47 -15.86 -6.94
CA ARG A 243 55.57 -14.97 -6.53
C ARG A 243 55.85 -15.03 -5.01
N GLY A 244 56.86 -15.83 -4.65
CA GLY A 244 57.93 -15.48 -3.71
C GLY A 244 57.67 -15.54 -2.18
N PRO A 245 58.57 -16.14 -1.38
CA PRO A 245 58.33 -16.45 0.02
C PRO A 245 58.69 -15.29 0.96
N ARG A 246 57.87 -15.06 1.99
CA ARG A 246 58.26 -14.28 3.18
C ARG A 246 58.31 -15.19 4.40
N THR A 247 59.51 -15.21 4.95
CA THR A 247 60.01 -15.80 6.18
C THR A 247 59.21 -15.44 7.43
N GLY A 248 59.03 -16.45 8.30
CA GLY A 248 59.28 -16.32 9.73
C GLY A 248 58.10 -15.96 10.65
N ALA A 249 57.48 -16.99 11.26
CA ALA A 249 57.18 -17.02 12.70
C ALA A 249 56.67 -18.43 13.10
N PRO A 250 57.22 -19.08 14.14
CA PRO A 250 56.85 -20.45 14.49
C PRO A 250 55.62 -20.51 15.40
N ARG A 251 54.79 -21.52 15.11
CA ARG A 251 53.70 -22.04 15.93
C ARG A 251 54.29 -22.71 17.17
N ARG A 252 53.83 -22.36 18.38
CA ARG A 252 54.03 -23.17 19.58
C ARG A 252 52.75 -23.93 19.90
N GLU A 253 52.92 -25.23 20.00
CA GLU A 253 51.95 -26.24 20.40
C GLU A 253 51.65 -26.16 21.90
N ARG A 254 50.49 -26.73 22.24
CA ARG A 254 50.03 -26.98 23.60
C ARG A 254 50.83 -28.14 24.20
N SER A 255 51.23 -28.01 25.45
CA SER A 255 51.44 -29.14 26.36
C SER A 255 51.31 -28.69 27.82
N ASP A 256 50.43 -29.40 28.51
CA ASP A 256 50.45 -29.80 29.93
C ASP A 256 50.37 -28.76 31.06
N ALA A 257 49.32 -28.94 31.87
CA ALA A 257 49.25 -28.53 33.28
C ALA A 257 50.09 -29.50 34.14
N PRO A 258 50.49 -29.15 35.38
CA PRO A 258 49.57 -29.29 36.51
C PRO A 258 49.72 -28.28 37.68
N GLU A 259 48.61 -28.17 38.42
CA GLU A 259 48.40 -28.02 39.88
C GLU A 259 48.81 -26.80 40.76
N ALA A 260 47.82 -26.43 41.58
CA ALA A 260 47.85 -25.89 42.96
C ALA A 260 48.31 -24.45 43.23
N ALA A 261 47.34 -23.57 43.58
CA ALA A 261 47.11 -23.10 44.96
C ALA A 261 46.07 -21.96 45.01
N ALA A 262 45.02 -22.14 45.80
CA ALA A 262 44.13 -21.07 46.25
C ALA A 262 44.81 -20.23 47.36
N PRO A 263 44.31 -19.02 47.69
CA PRO A 263 43.27 -18.98 48.73
C PRO A 263 42.14 -17.95 48.56
N GLU A 264 40.99 -18.35 49.13
CA GLU A 264 39.96 -17.60 49.86
C GLU A 264 40.49 -16.38 50.68
N ALA A 265 39.73 -15.36 51.10
CA ALA A 265 38.29 -15.13 51.18
C ALA A 265 38.03 -13.61 51.26
N ALA A 266 36.87 -13.17 50.74
CA ALA A 266 36.27 -11.87 50.99
C ALA A 266 35.19 -12.02 52.08
N ALA A 267 35.32 -11.24 53.16
CA ALA A 267 34.33 -11.18 54.24
C ALA A 267 33.36 -10.00 54.01
N ALA A 268 32.07 -10.31 53.96
CA ALA A 268 30.97 -9.35 54.05
C ALA A 268 30.42 -9.32 55.51
N PRO A 269 29.98 -8.17 56.05
CA PRO A 269 29.39 -8.11 57.37
C PRO A 269 27.89 -8.44 57.34
N ALA A 270 27.47 -9.29 58.28
CA ALA A 270 26.06 -9.63 58.53
C ALA A 270 25.42 -8.62 59.49
N ALA A 271 24.22 -8.17 59.14
CA ALA A 271 23.30 -7.43 59.98
C ALA A 271 22.32 -8.40 60.65
N THR A 272 22.17 -8.31 61.98
CA THR A 272 21.09 -8.95 62.73
C THR A 272 20.62 -8.06 63.87
N THR A 273 19.33 -7.71 63.84
CA THR A 273 18.38 -7.48 64.93
C THR A 273 17.00 -7.48 64.24
N PRO A 274 15.94 -8.05 64.83
CA PRO A 274 15.43 -7.59 66.12
C PRO A 274 14.96 -8.72 67.06
N ASP A 275 14.97 -8.45 68.37
CA ASP A 275 14.03 -9.14 69.26
C ASP A 275 13.38 -8.14 70.22
N SER A 276 12.11 -8.47 70.43
CA SER A 276 11.01 -7.83 71.10
C SER A 276 11.21 -7.59 72.61
N GLY A 277 10.78 -6.42 73.06
CA GLY A 277 10.63 -6.09 74.48
C GLY A 277 9.14 -6.10 74.85
N THR A 278 8.81 -6.84 75.90
CA THR A 278 7.49 -6.95 76.53
C THR A 278 7.57 -6.34 77.94
N GLU A 279 6.54 -5.56 78.29
CA GLU A 279 6.04 -5.19 79.63
C GLU A 279 6.93 -4.43 80.64
N ALA A 280 6.56 -3.16 80.89
CA ALA A 280 5.87 -2.73 82.13
C ALA A 280 5.33 -1.30 81.96
#